data_AF-A0A1L5PNL6-F1
#
_entry.id   AF-A0A1L5PNL6-F1
#
_cell.length_a   1.000
_cell.length_b   1.000
_cell.length_c   1.000
_cell.angle_alpha   90.00
_cell.angle_beta   90.00
_cell.angle_gamma   90.00
#
_symmetry.space_group_name_H-M   'P 1'
#
loop_
_entity.id
_entity.type
_entity.pdbx_description
1 polymer ?
#
loop_
_entity_poly.entity_id
_entity_poly.type
_entity_poly.pdbx_seq_one_letter_code
_entity_poly.pdbx_strand_id
1 'polypeptide(L)'
;MPTENRSSNTEMVSVPREWLNSVALLQMPLDQLQEQAVEFLCEPCDEPAEQQQGEPVAWLWEHVNGLRICTTSERAPFTNEHAIPPNCKKTPLYAHANPGEVERLRAENEQLREVIKHSDSNIQRQSLRISNQRTQLAEMDALLREVLVGLWPSTPLAIKINAALSASAEPSAAVIHPINMKAMMQAYEQVDHKAMLHGTSNWCAAMATALRGTLHSETIAPVERGPWLPLSAPGQIQEGDWLCFTVSGSFICAQARLIIYPGTDKEEIVYNRKKNHYFCTDMAIAGTSNHKGVLVARAALERKPS
;
A
#
# COMPACT_ATOMS: atom_id res chain seq x y z
N MET A 1 53.82 -21.84 4.13
CA MET A 1 53.27 -20.83 5.05
C MET A 1 51.78 -20.70 4.78
N PRO A 2 50.90 -21.06 5.71
CA PRO A 2 49.49 -20.68 5.64
C PRO A 2 49.25 -19.46 6.52
N THR A 3 48.75 -18.36 5.95
CA THR A 3 48.21 -17.23 6.71
C THR A 3 46.70 -17.37 6.81
N GLU A 4 46.22 -17.28 8.04
CA GLU A 4 44.91 -17.65 8.55
C GLU A 4 43.74 -16.88 7.92
N ASN A 5 42.70 -17.63 7.59
CA ASN A 5 41.32 -17.14 7.52
C ASN A 5 40.89 -16.66 8.92
N ARG A 6 40.65 -15.36 9.10
CA ARG A 6 39.91 -14.87 10.26
C ARG A 6 38.42 -14.93 9.95
N SER A 7 37.76 -15.87 10.61
CA SER A 7 36.32 -16.12 10.55
C SER A 7 35.50 -14.94 11.07
N SER A 8 34.59 -14.48 10.22
CA SER A 8 33.14 -14.54 10.46
C SER A 8 32.70 -14.24 11.89
N ASN A 9 32.55 -12.96 12.22
CA ASN A 9 31.76 -12.54 13.37
C ASN A 9 30.31 -12.34 12.88
N THR A 10 29.58 -13.45 12.76
CA THR A 10 28.14 -13.42 12.52
C THR A 10 27.46 -13.41 13.88
N GLU A 11 27.33 -12.24 14.49
CA GLU A 11 26.37 -12.05 15.59
C GLU A 11 24.98 -12.28 15.02
N MET A 12 24.51 -13.53 15.08
CA MET A 12 23.11 -13.82 14.89
C MET A 12 22.36 -13.19 16.05
N VAL A 13 21.47 -12.24 15.74
CA VAL A 13 20.52 -11.69 16.70
C VAL A 13 19.62 -12.85 17.15
N SER A 14 19.99 -13.47 18.27
CA SER A 14 19.24 -14.57 18.85
C SER A 14 17.97 -14.00 19.46
N VAL A 15 16.85 -14.17 18.77
CA VAL A 15 15.53 -13.95 19.37
C VAL A 15 15.41 -14.91 20.56
N PRO A 16 15.24 -14.41 21.81
CA PRO A 16 15.16 -15.28 22.97
C PRO A 16 14.05 -16.32 22.78
N ARG A 17 14.39 -17.61 22.86
CA ARG A 17 13.42 -18.72 22.72
C ARG A 17 12.26 -18.63 23.71
N GLU A 18 12.48 -17.96 24.83
CA GLU A 18 11.48 -17.69 25.86
C GLU A 18 10.33 -16.81 25.34
N TRP A 19 10.59 -15.92 24.37
CA TRP A 19 9.57 -15.07 23.75
C TRP A 19 8.61 -15.89 22.90
N LEU A 20 9.14 -16.73 22.00
CA LEU A 20 8.35 -17.64 21.15
C LEU A 20 7.52 -18.65 21.94
N ASN A 21 7.96 -19.03 23.14
CA ASN A 21 7.28 -20.01 24.00
C ASN A 21 6.30 -19.38 25.00
N SER A 22 6.22 -18.05 25.07
CA SER A 22 5.31 -17.38 26.01
C SER A 22 3.87 -17.40 25.48
N VAL A 23 3.04 -18.28 26.06
CA VAL A 23 1.60 -18.42 25.77
C VAL A 23 0.82 -17.09 25.96
N ALA A 24 1.39 -16.15 26.72
CA ALA A 24 0.86 -14.80 26.91
C ALA A 24 0.78 -13.97 25.61
N LEU A 25 1.72 -14.12 24.67
CA LEU A 25 1.70 -13.37 23.41
C LEU A 25 0.51 -13.73 22.51
N LEU A 26 -0.04 -14.94 22.65
CA LEU A 26 -1.23 -15.36 21.90
C LEU A 26 -2.55 -14.81 22.49
N GLN A 27 -2.53 -14.28 23.71
CA GLN A 27 -3.72 -13.74 24.39
C GLN A 27 -3.70 -12.21 24.52
N MET A 28 -2.61 -11.55 24.11
CA MET A 28 -2.52 -10.09 24.15
C MET A 28 -3.28 -9.47 22.96
N PRO A 29 -4.00 -8.35 23.18
CA PRO A 29 -4.51 -7.53 22.08
C PRO A 29 -3.37 -7.11 21.16
N LEU A 30 -3.61 -7.11 19.85
CA LEU A 30 -2.62 -6.83 18.81
C LEU A 30 -1.86 -5.51 19.06
N ASP A 31 -2.55 -4.50 19.59
CA ASP A 31 -1.99 -3.17 19.87
C ASP A 31 -0.90 -3.23 20.97
N GLN A 32 -1.10 -4.04 22.02
CA GLN A 32 -0.11 -4.21 23.10
C GLN A 32 1.09 -5.06 22.66
N LEU A 33 0.85 -6.06 21.81
CA LEU A 33 1.92 -6.87 21.23
C LEU A 33 2.82 -6.02 20.33
N GLN A 34 2.23 -5.06 19.62
CA GLN A 34 2.95 -4.11 18.78
C GLN A 34 3.78 -3.12 19.63
N GLU A 35 3.24 -2.60 20.73
CA GLU A 35 3.98 -1.71 21.64
C GLU A 35 5.18 -2.43 22.29
N GLN A 36 5.00 -3.65 22.80
CA GLN A 36 6.10 -4.43 23.38
C GLN A 36 7.14 -4.83 22.34
N ALA A 37 6.72 -5.23 21.13
CA ALA A 37 7.67 -5.54 20.06
C ALA A 37 8.49 -4.32 19.66
N VAL A 38 7.89 -3.13 19.64
CA VAL A 38 8.62 -1.87 19.37
C VAL A 38 9.61 -1.57 20.49
N GLU A 39 9.20 -1.66 21.76
CA GLU A 39 10.10 -1.43 22.90
C GLU A 39 11.31 -2.38 22.87
N PHE A 40 11.08 -3.67 22.68
CA PHE A 40 12.14 -4.69 22.72
C PHE A 40 13.05 -4.69 21.48
N LEU A 41 12.52 -4.35 20.29
CA LEU A 41 13.32 -4.30 19.06
C LEU A 41 14.06 -2.96 18.89
N CYS A 42 13.55 -1.87 19.47
CA CYS A 42 14.19 -0.56 19.38
C CYS A 42 15.29 -0.35 20.42
N GLU A 43 15.15 -0.89 21.64
CA GLU A 43 16.10 -0.63 22.75
C GLU A 43 17.56 -1.04 22.48
N PRO A 44 17.88 -2.13 21.73
CA PRO A 44 19.27 -2.50 21.44
C PRO A 44 19.86 -1.84 20.18
N CYS A 45 19.08 -1.09 19.38
CA CYS A 45 19.56 -0.58 18.08
C CYS A 45 20.27 0.78 18.17
N ASP A 46 20.33 1.41 19.36
CA ASP A 46 20.79 2.78 19.51
C ASP A 46 22.30 2.94 19.76
N GLU A 47 23.05 1.84 19.87
CA GLU A 47 24.52 1.91 19.85
C GLU A 47 25.03 1.69 18.42
N PRO A 48 25.39 2.77 17.68
CA PRO A 48 25.96 2.62 16.36
C PRO A 48 27.29 1.87 16.51
N ALA A 49 27.36 0.66 15.93
CA ALA A 49 28.61 -0.08 15.81
C ALA A 49 29.69 0.85 15.25
N GLU A 50 30.89 0.88 15.87
CA GLU A 50 31.99 1.76 15.47
C GLU A 50 32.27 1.60 13.97
N GLN A 51 31.78 2.56 13.17
CA GLN A 51 31.92 2.52 11.73
C GLN A 51 33.33 2.99 11.36
N GLN A 52 34.17 2.07 10.87
CA GLN A 52 35.49 2.38 10.30
C GLN A 52 35.38 3.03 8.90
N GLN A 53 34.53 4.05 8.74
CA GLN A 53 34.29 4.71 7.46
C GLN A 53 35.36 5.77 7.13
N GLY A 54 36.65 5.46 7.27
CA GLY A 54 37.75 6.38 6.91
C GLY A 54 37.58 7.81 7.47
N GLU A 55 38.18 8.80 6.80
CA GLU A 55 37.98 10.21 7.15
C GLU A 55 36.67 10.76 6.53
N PRO A 56 35.88 11.56 7.26
CA PRO A 56 34.66 12.16 6.73
C PRO A 56 34.98 13.15 5.59
N VAL A 57 34.15 13.13 4.55
CA VAL A 57 34.31 14.01 3.37
C VAL A 57 33.62 15.36 3.57
N ALA A 58 32.62 15.40 4.46
CA ALA A 58 31.95 16.63 4.88
C ALA A 58 31.42 16.51 6.30
N TRP A 59 30.93 17.62 6.83
CA TRP A 59 30.27 17.68 8.13
C TRP A 59 28.90 18.35 7.98
N LEU A 60 27.88 17.75 8.60
CA LEU A 60 26.56 18.32 8.75
C LEU A 60 26.45 18.99 10.12
N TRP A 61 26.02 20.24 10.13
CA TRP A 61 25.73 20.99 11.35
C TRP A 61 24.23 21.21 11.46
N GLU A 62 23.65 20.74 12.56
CA GLU A 62 22.23 20.93 12.86
C GLU A 62 22.08 21.94 14.00
N HIS A 63 21.41 23.06 13.70
CA HIS A 63 21.07 24.08 14.68
C HIS A 63 19.78 23.73 15.44
N VAL A 64 19.65 24.24 16.67
CA VAL A 64 18.46 24.03 17.55
C VAL A 64 17.15 24.52 16.92
N ASN A 65 17.21 25.46 15.97
CA ASN A 65 16.05 25.96 15.24
C ASN A 65 15.67 25.09 14.02
N GLY A 66 16.31 23.93 13.83
CA GLY A 66 16.09 23.02 12.71
C GLY A 66 16.80 23.41 11.41
N LEU A 67 17.59 24.50 11.40
CA LEU A 67 18.40 24.86 10.25
C LEU A 67 19.59 23.90 10.11
N ARG A 68 19.73 23.28 8.93
CA ARG A 68 20.82 22.36 8.61
C ARG A 68 21.79 23.01 7.62
N ILE A 69 23.07 23.03 7.96
CA ILE A 69 24.14 23.57 7.11
C ILE A 69 25.18 22.46 6.84
N CYS A 70 25.46 22.20 5.57
CA CYS A 70 26.49 21.22 5.15
C CYS A 70 27.77 21.96 4.76
N THR A 71 28.92 21.50 5.26
CA THR A 71 30.24 22.08 4.89
C THR A 71 31.20 20.99 4.43
N THR A 72 31.80 21.16 3.25
CA THR A 72 32.70 20.20 2.57
C THR A 72 34.16 20.25 3.04
N SER A 73 34.51 21.11 3.98
CA SER A 73 35.84 21.13 4.58
C SER A 73 35.75 21.48 6.06
N GLU A 74 36.68 20.97 6.86
CA GLU A 74 36.91 21.46 8.23
C GLU A 74 37.33 22.95 8.24
N ARG A 75 37.72 23.51 7.08
CA ARG A 75 38.13 24.90 6.87
C ARG A 75 37.06 25.76 6.19
N ALA A 76 35.77 25.47 6.39
CA ALA A 76 34.74 26.44 6.00
C ALA A 76 35.06 27.81 6.65
N PRO A 77 34.81 28.94 5.98
CA PRO A 77 35.27 30.29 6.39
C PRO A 77 34.70 30.81 7.72
N PHE A 78 33.97 29.99 8.49
CA PHE A 78 33.73 30.19 9.91
C PHE A 78 34.97 29.75 10.72
N THR A 79 36.15 30.26 10.37
CA THR A 79 37.41 29.97 11.09
C THR A 79 37.48 30.64 12.47
N ASN A 80 36.48 31.45 12.82
CA ASN A 80 36.29 31.83 14.21
C ASN A 80 35.50 30.70 14.87
N GLU A 81 36.18 29.80 15.58
CA GLU A 81 35.56 28.80 16.48
C GLU A 81 34.52 29.43 17.44
N HIS A 82 34.59 30.75 17.62
CA HIS A 82 33.67 31.57 18.41
C HIS A 82 32.33 31.87 17.71
N ALA A 83 32.17 31.56 16.42
CA ALA A 83 30.95 31.82 15.66
C ALA A 83 30.02 30.60 15.53
N ILE A 84 30.44 29.43 16.02
CA ILE A 84 29.58 28.24 16.08
C ILE A 84 28.71 28.40 17.35
N PRO A 85 27.38 28.48 17.23
CA PRO A 85 26.51 28.53 18.40
C PRO A 85 26.76 27.30 19.28
N PRO A 86 26.81 27.44 20.62
CA PRO A 86 27.20 26.36 21.55
C PRO A 86 26.30 25.12 21.54
N ASN A 87 25.21 25.12 20.76
CA ASN A 87 24.21 24.06 20.70
C ASN A 87 24.08 23.40 19.31
N CYS A 88 25.13 23.42 18.48
CA CYS A 88 25.08 22.75 17.16
C CYS A 88 25.55 21.30 17.27
N LYS A 89 24.75 20.36 16.74
CA LYS A 89 25.14 18.95 16.62
C LYS A 89 25.98 18.77 15.34
N LYS A 90 27.22 18.31 15.49
CA LYS A 90 28.13 17.97 14.38
C LYS A 90 27.95 16.50 14.02
N THR A 91 27.63 16.18 12.76
CA THR A 91 27.50 14.81 12.26
C THR A 91 28.42 14.61 11.06
N PRO A 92 29.33 13.60 11.07
CA PRO A 92 30.17 13.32 9.92
C PRO A 92 29.33 12.84 8.73
N LEU A 93 29.68 13.30 7.54
CA LEU A 93 29.14 12.83 6.28
C LEU A 93 30.25 12.10 5.52
N TYR A 94 30.06 10.80 5.31
CA TYR A 94 30.97 9.95 4.55
C TYR A 94 30.53 9.88 3.09
N ALA A 95 31.49 9.86 2.16
CA ALA A 95 31.19 9.76 0.72
C ALA A 95 30.74 8.36 0.30
N HIS A 96 31.07 7.34 1.09
CA HIS A 96 30.86 5.95 0.75
C HIS A 96 30.14 5.24 1.90
N ALA A 97 29.08 4.50 1.56
CA ALA A 97 28.47 3.55 2.49
C ALA A 97 29.49 2.49 2.89
N ASN A 98 29.36 1.93 4.10
CA ASN A 98 30.22 0.86 4.57
C ASN A 98 30.18 -0.33 3.59
N PRO A 99 31.30 -0.72 2.97
CA PRO A 99 31.31 -1.79 1.97
C PRO A 99 30.79 -3.12 2.53
N GLY A 100 31.04 -3.43 3.80
CA GLY A 100 30.52 -4.64 4.44
C GLY A 100 29.00 -4.63 4.64
N GLU A 101 28.44 -3.47 4.99
CA GLU A 101 26.98 -3.30 5.08
C GLU A 101 26.32 -3.40 3.71
N VAL A 102 26.94 -2.82 2.69
CA VAL A 102 26.47 -2.92 1.30
C VAL A 102 26.45 -4.37 0.83
N GLU A 103 27.49 -5.16 1.12
CA GLU A 103 27.50 -6.59 0.76
C GLU A 103 26.47 -7.41 1.53
N ARG A 104 26.29 -7.14 2.84
CA ARG A 104 25.21 -7.76 3.64
C ARG A 104 23.84 -7.47 3.04
N LEU A 105 23.54 -6.19 2.74
CA LEU A 105 22.26 -5.79 2.16
C LEU A 105 22.07 -6.35 0.75
N ARG A 106 23.13 -6.53 -0.04
CA ARG A 106 23.05 -7.23 -1.33
C ARG A 106 22.67 -8.69 -1.14
N ALA A 107 23.29 -9.39 -0.18
CA ALA A 107 22.97 -10.78 0.11
C ALA A 107 21.52 -10.95 0.61
N GLU A 108 21.06 -10.07 1.49
CA GLU A 108 19.67 -10.06 1.98
C GLU A 108 18.67 -9.77 0.86
N ASN A 109 18.93 -8.77 0.01
CA ASN A 109 18.08 -8.48 -1.14
C ASN A 109 18.01 -9.66 -2.12
N GLU A 110 19.10 -10.39 -2.31
CA GLU A 110 19.10 -11.59 -3.16
C GLU A 110 18.26 -12.72 -2.55
N GLN A 111 18.33 -12.91 -1.22
CA GLN A 111 17.47 -13.86 -0.51
C GLN A 111 15.99 -13.49 -0.65
N LEU A 112 15.64 -12.21 -0.46
CA LEU A 112 14.27 -11.73 -0.63
C LEU A 112 13.74 -11.94 -2.05
N ARG A 113 14.57 -11.73 -3.08
CA ARG A 113 14.21 -12.02 -4.47
C ARG A 113 13.88 -13.48 -4.70
N GLU A 114 14.66 -14.41 -4.15
CA GLU A 114 14.37 -15.83 -4.28
C GLU A 114 13.10 -16.25 -3.51
N VAL A 115 12.83 -15.65 -2.34
CA VAL A 115 11.56 -15.86 -1.61
C VAL A 115 10.35 -15.39 -2.43
N ILE A 116 10.42 -14.19 -3.02
CA ILE A 116 9.35 -13.64 -3.87
C ILE A 116 9.10 -14.58 -5.06
N LYS A 117 10.16 -14.99 -5.76
CA LYS A 117 10.09 -15.92 -6.89
C LYS A 117 9.47 -17.26 -6.53
N HIS A 118 9.80 -17.81 -5.35
CA HIS A 118 9.20 -19.04 -4.86
C HIS A 118 7.71 -18.86 -4.52
N SER A 119 7.36 -17.74 -3.88
CA SER A 119 5.97 -17.37 -3.58
C SER A 119 5.12 -17.26 -4.84
N ASP A 120 5.61 -16.53 -5.85
CA ASP A 120 4.92 -16.36 -7.14
C ASP A 120 4.68 -17.71 -7.83
N SER A 121 5.69 -18.60 -7.80
CA SER A 121 5.55 -19.95 -8.34
C SER A 121 4.47 -20.75 -7.61
N ASN A 122 4.35 -20.60 -6.29
CA ASN A 122 3.31 -21.27 -5.50
C ASN A 122 1.93 -20.70 -5.78
N ILE A 123 1.81 -19.37 -5.87
CA ILE A 123 0.55 -18.69 -6.23
C ILE A 123 0.09 -19.17 -7.61
N GLN A 124 0.98 -19.20 -8.61
CA GLN A 124 0.64 -19.68 -9.95
C GLN A 124 0.13 -21.14 -9.95
N ARG A 125 0.78 -22.03 -9.20
CA ARG A 125 0.32 -23.42 -9.06
C ARG A 125 -1.07 -23.51 -8.40
N GLN A 126 -1.30 -22.72 -7.36
CA GLN A 126 -2.59 -22.68 -6.68
C GLN A 126 -3.68 -22.11 -7.59
N SER A 127 -3.40 -21.02 -8.31
CA SER A 127 -4.31 -20.43 -9.29
C SER A 127 -4.68 -21.43 -10.37
N LEU A 128 -3.72 -22.19 -10.91
CA LEU A 128 -3.98 -23.23 -11.89
C LEU A 128 -4.86 -24.35 -11.31
N ARG A 129 -4.57 -24.80 -10.07
CA ARG A 129 -5.37 -25.82 -9.39
C ARG A 129 -6.81 -25.37 -9.18
N ILE A 130 -7.02 -24.14 -8.71
CA ILE A 130 -8.35 -23.54 -8.52
C ILE A 130 -9.08 -23.42 -9.86
N SER A 131 -8.39 -22.98 -10.91
CA SER A 131 -8.96 -22.90 -12.27
C SER A 131 -9.43 -24.27 -12.76
N ASN A 132 -8.60 -25.30 -12.62
CA ASN A 132 -8.97 -26.67 -13.03
C ASN A 132 -10.15 -27.20 -12.22
N GLN A 133 -10.19 -26.95 -10.91
CA GLN A 133 -11.32 -27.35 -10.05
C GLN A 133 -12.61 -26.65 -10.47
N ARG A 134 -12.56 -25.35 -10.81
CA ARG A 134 -13.72 -24.61 -11.33
C ARG A 134 -14.21 -25.15 -12.66
N THR A 135 -13.31 -25.54 -13.57
CA THR A 135 -13.69 -26.20 -14.82
C THR A 135 -14.38 -27.53 -14.57
N GLN A 136 -13.83 -28.37 -13.67
CA GLN A 136 -14.44 -29.65 -13.31
C GLN A 136 -15.83 -29.49 -12.67
N LEU A 137 -16.01 -28.49 -11.79
CA LEU A 137 -17.32 -28.19 -11.21
C LEU A 137 -18.32 -27.71 -12.27
N ALA A 138 -17.88 -26.87 -13.21
CA ALA A 138 -18.74 -26.43 -14.31
C ALA A 138 -19.15 -27.59 -15.25
N GLU A 139 -18.24 -28.52 -15.54
CA GLU A 139 -18.54 -29.74 -16.30
C GLU A 139 -19.55 -30.64 -15.55
N MET A 140 -19.36 -30.82 -14.24
CA MET A 140 -20.30 -31.57 -13.41
C MET A 140 -21.69 -30.92 -13.39
N ASP A 141 -21.76 -29.59 -13.24
CA ASP A 141 -23.02 -28.84 -13.27
C ASP A 141 -23.72 -28.95 -14.63
N ALA A 142 -22.97 -28.97 -15.73
CA ALA A 142 -23.52 -29.19 -17.07
C ALA A 142 -24.11 -30.61 -17.21
N LEU A 143 -23.41 -31.64 -16.74
CA LEU A 143 -23.90 -33.03 -16.76
C LEU A 143 -25.16 -33.20 -15.88
N LEU A 144 -25.19 -32.58 -14.71
CA LEU A 144 -26.37 -32.61 -13.83
C LEU A 144 -27.59 -31.94 -14.49
N ARG A 145 -27.38 -30.84 -15.23
CA ARG A 145 -28.44 -30.19 -16.02
C ARG A 145 -28.94 -31.10 -17.14
N GLU A 146 -28.05 -31.83 -17.82
CA GLU A 146 -28.45 -32.79 -18.86
C GLU A 146 -29.31 -33.92 -18.30
N VAL A 147 -28.90 -34.51 -17.16
CA VAL A 147 -29.68 -35.55 -16.47
C VAL A 147 -31.06 -35.04 -16.04
N LEU A 148 -31.15 -33.78 -15.60
CA LEU A 148 -32.39 -33.18 -15.16
C LEU A 148 -33.44 -33.08 -16.29
N VAL A 149 -33.02 -32.88 -17.54
CA VAL A 149 -33.93 -32.81 -18.71
C VAL A 149 -34.69 -34.13 -18.92
N GLY A 150 -34.08 -35.26 -18.56
CA GLY A 150 -34.72 -36.59 -18.67
C GLY A 150 -35.65 -36.96 -17.51
N LEU A 151 -35.68 -36.15 -16.43
CA LEU A 151 -36.44 -36.46 -15.22
C LEU A 151 -37.75 -35.67 -15.15
N TRP A 152 -38.81 -36.30 -14.64
CA TRP A 152 -40.03 -35.57 -14.30
C TRP A 152 -39.74 -34.59 -13.15
N PRO A 153 -40.19 -33.32 -13.23
CA PRO A 153 -39.82 -32.26 -12.29
C PRO A 153 -40.12 -32.55 -10.82
N SER A 154 -41.13 -33.38 -10.55
CA SER A 154 -41.60 -33.72 -9.20
C SER A 154 -40.89 -34.94 -8.58
N THR A 155 -39.94 -35.56 -9.28
CA THR A 155 -39.21 -36.70 -8.71
C THR A 155 -38.31 -36.23 -7.55
N PRO A 156 -38.20 -37.01 -6.46
CA PRO A 156 -37.29 -36.67 -5.35
C PRO A 156 -35.83 -36.45 -5.80
N LEU A 157 -35.40 -37.13 -6.87
CA LEU A 157 -34.08 -36.94 -7.48
C LEU A 157 -33.96 -35.59 -8.18
N ALA A 158 -34.94 -35.17 -8.99
CA ALA A 158 -34.94 -33.86 -9.65
C ALA A 158 -34.91 -32.71 -8.64
N ILE A 159 -35.63 -32.83 -7.51
CA ILE A 159 -35.60 -31.84 -6.43
C ILE A 159 -34.20 -31.73 -5.81
N LYS A 160 -33.53 -32.87 -5.55
CA LYS A 160 -32.16 -32.89 -5.01
C LYS A 160 -31.14 -32.29 -5.99
N ILE A 161 -31.26 -32.60 -7.28
CA ILE A 161 -30.38 -32.04 -8.33
C ILE A 161 -30.58 -30.53 -8.43
N ASN A 162 -31.82 -30.03 -8.45
CA ASN A 162 -32.11 -28.59 -8.48
C ASN A 162 -31.59 -27.87 -7.23
N ALA A 163 -31.72 -28.47 -6.05
CA ALA A 163 -31.16 -27.92 -4.82
C ALA A 163 -29.62 -27.84 -4.87
N ALA A 164 -28.96 -28.89 -5.38
CA ALA A 164 -27.51 -28.91 -5.56
C ALA A 164 -27.04 -27.85 -6.57
N LEU A 165 -27.71 -27.72 -7.73
CA LEU A 165 -27.42 -26.70 -8.74
C LEU A 165 -27.66 -25.28 -8.21
N SER A 166 -28.67 -25.09 -7.35
CA SER A 166 -28.94 -23.80 -6.72
C SER A 166 -27.90 -23.44 -5.66
N ALA A 167 -27.38 -24.43 -4.93
CA ALA A 167 -26.28 -24.24 -3.98
C ALA A 167 -24.92 -24.03 -4.68
N SER A 168 -24.73 -24.62 -5.86
CA SER A 168 -23.53 -24.46 -6.71
C SER A 168 -23.46 -23.10 -7.41
N ALA A 169 -24.57 -22.35 -7.45
CA ALA A 169 -24.55 -20.96 -7.86
C ALA A 169 -23.79 -20.15 -6.81
N GLU A 170 -22.46 -20.17 -6.88
CA GLU A 170 -21.61 -19.29 -6.08
C GLU A 170 -22.17 -17.88 -6.24
N PRO A 171 -22.48 -17.16 -5.13
CA PRO A 171 -22.85 -15.76 -5.22
C PRO A 171 -21.69 -15.10 -5.95
N SER A 172 -21.91 -14.57 -7.17
CA SER A 172 -20.86 -14.07 -8.06
C SER A 172 -19.81 -13.37 -7.23
N ALA A 173 -18.74 -14.11 -6.90
CA ALA A 173 -17.76 -13.64 -5.95
C ALA A 173 -17.22 -12.42 -6.67
N ALA A 174 -17.43 -11.24 -6.06
CA ALA A 174 -17.08 -9.97 -6.66
C ALA A 174 -15.74 -10.19 -7.33
N VAL A 175 -15.68 -10.01 -8.65
CA VAL A 175 -14.44 -10.18 -9.39
C VAL A 175 -13.50 -9.20 -8.73
N ILE A 176 -12.70 -9.69 -7.79
CA ILE A 176 -11.56 -8.99 -7.26
C ILE A 176 -10.67 -9.01 -8.47
N HIS A 177 -10.83 -7.98 -9.31
CA HIS A 177 -9.92 -7.73 -10.41
C HIS A 177 -8.55 -7.86 -9.76
N PRO A 178 -7.71 -8.82 -10.22
CA PRO A 178 -6.42 -9.05 -9.62
C PRO A 178 -5.82 -7.67 -9.51
N ILE A 179 -5.58 -7.21 -8.26
CA ILE A 179 -5.02 -5.89 -7.97
C ILE A 179 -3.94 -5.73 -9.01
N ASN A 180 -4.18 -4.85 -9.98
CA ASN A 180 -3.51 -4.95 -11.27
C ASN A 180 -2.02 -4.97 -10.95
N MET A 181 -1.35 -6.11 -11.10
CA MET A 181 0.00 -6.28 -10.59
C MET A 181 0.93 -5.28 -11.29
N LYS A 182 0.54 -4.85 -12.49
CA LYS A 182 1.09 -3.71 -13.22
C LYS A 182 0.84 -2.36 -12.54
N ALA A 183 -0.36 -2.10 -12.00
CA ALA A 183 -0.65 -0.90 -11.22
C ALA A 183 0.09 -0.89 -9.87
N MET A 184 0.23 -2.05 -9.22
CA MET A 184 1.01 -2.18 -7.99
C MET A 184 2.51 -2.00 -8.26
N MET A 185 3.04 -2.60 -9.33
CA MET A 185 4.41 -2.37 -9.80
C MET A 185 4.64 -0.94 -10.25
N GLN A 186 3.68 -0.31 -10.94
CA GLN A 186 3.77 1.11 -11.32
C GLN A 186 3.74 2.03 -10.10
N ALA A 187 2.94 1.70 -9.08
CA ALA A 187 2.98 2.42 -7.82
C ALA A 187 4.33 2.24 -7.11
N TYR A 188 4.92 1.05 -7.18
CA TYR A 188 6.24 0.76 -6.63
C TYR A 188 7.35 1.53 -7.36
N GLU A 189 7.36 1.54 -8.69
CA GLU A 189 8.28 2.33 -9.52
C GLU A 189 8.13 3.84 -9.27
N GLN A 190 6.90 4.34 -9.07
CA GLN A 190 6.65 5.74 -8.74
C GLN A 190 7.15 6.12 -7.34
N VAL A 191 7.07 5.20 -6.37
CA VAL A 191 7.62 5.41 -5.01
C VAL A 191 9.15 5.45 -5.05
N ASP A 192 9.78 4.59 -5.85
CA ASP A 192 11.25 4.52 -5.95
C ASP A 192 11.83 5.79 -6.60
N HIS A 193 11.20 6.29 -7.67
CA HIS A 193 11.58 7.55 -8.30
C HIS A 193 11.44 8.76 -7.38
N LYS A 194 10.38 8.78 -6.55
CA LYS A 194 10.11 9.90 -5.63
C LYS A 194 11.00 9.85 -4.38
N ALA A 195 11.35 8.65 -3.90
CA ALA A 195 12.28 8.44 -2.80
C ALA A 195 13.73 8.82 -3.21
N MET A 196 14.15 8.48 -4.43
CA MET A 196 15.45 8.93 -4.97
C MET A 196 15.55 10.45 -5.07
N LEU A 197 14.46 11.15 -5.39
CA LEU A 197 14.47 12.60 -5.58
C LEU A 197 14.44 13.41 -4.26
N HIS A 198 13.88 12.85 -3.18
CA HIS A 198 13.65 13.61 -1.95
C HIS A 198 14.50 13.17 -0.75
N GLY A 199 15.37 12.16 -0.88
CA GLY A 199 16.30 11.78 0.17
C GLY A 199 15.62 11.47 1.52
N THR A 200 14.35 11.05 1.49
CA THR A 200 13.59 10.77 2.71
C THR A 200 13.92 9.37 3.20
N SER A 201 14.57 9.27 4.35
CA SER A 201 15.01 8.02 5.02
C SER A 201 13.88 7.14 5.56
N ASN A 202 12.61 7.39 5.20
CA ASN A 202 11.49 6.66 5.79
C ASN A 202 10.59 6.00 4.74
N TRP A 203 11.22 5.11 3.97
CA TRP A 203 10.60 4.26 2.96
C TRP A 203 9.41 3.45 3.53
N CYS A 204 9.56 2.94 4.76
CA CYS A 204 8.49 2.23 5.47
C CYS A 204 7.27 3.11 5.76
N ALA A 205 7.45 4.38 6.13
CA ALA A 205 6.34 5.30 6.36
C ALA A 205 5.61 5.67 5.06
N ALA A 206 6.34 5.84 3.95
CA ALA A 206 5.75 6.10 2.64
C ALA A 206 4.93 4.90 2.14
N MET A 207 5.48 3.68 2.25
CA MET A 207 4.80 2.45 1.86
C MET A 207 3.62 2.14 2.78
N ALA A 208 3.75 2.33 4.09
CA ALA A 208 2.64 2.17 5.03
C ALA A 208 1.54 3.22 4.84
N THR A 209 1.87 4.43 4.37
CA THR A 209 0.87 5.46 4.01
C THR A 209 0.15 5.11 2.72
N ALA A 210 0.87 4.61 1.71
CA ALA A 210 0.28 4.12 0.46
C ALA A 210 -0.65 2.93 0.72
N LEU A 211 -0.20 1.95 1.52
CA LEU A 211 -0.99 0.78 1.90
C LEU A 211 -2.17 1.12 2.82
N ARG A 212 -2.01 2.06 3.78
CA ARG A 212 -3.14 2.58 4.57
C ARG A 212 -4.15 3.35 3.73
N GLY A 213 -3.71 4.08 2.71
CA GLY A 213 -4.60 4.72 1.74
C GLY A 213 -5.49 3.73 1.01
N THR A 214 -4.98 2.54 0.71
CA THR A 214 -5.75 1.42 0.13
C THR A 214 -6.59 0.64 1.16
N LEU A 215 -6.16 0.56 2.42
CA LEU A 215 -6.83 -0.25 3.46
C LEU A 215 -7.84 0.50 4.34
N HIS A 216 -7.78 1.84 4.41
CA HIS A 216 -8.73 2.68 5.17
C HIS A 216 -9.93 3.14 4.32
N SER A 217 -10.16 2.52 3.16
CA SER A 217 -11.51 2.48 2.61
C SER A 217 -12.33 1.63 3.57
N GLU A 218 -13.07 2.27 4.49
CA GLU A 218 -14.06 1.63 5.36
C GLU A 218 -14.73 0.50 4.59
N THR A 219 -14.67 -0.71 5.14
CA THR A 219 -15.30 -1.92 4.60
C THR A 219 -16.82 -1.78 4.74
N ILE A 220 -17.39 -0.83 4.01
CA ILE A 220 -18.81 -0.68 3.78
C ILE A 220 -19.18 -1.82 2.84
N ALA A 221 -20.21 -2.59 3.19
CA ALA A 221 -20.77 -3.63 2.33
C ALA A 221 -20.86 -3.14 0.88
N PRO A 222 -20.62 -3.98 -0.14
CA PRO A 222 -20.57 -3.55 -1.53
C PRO A 222 -21.91 -2.94 -1.93
N VAL A 223 -21.98 -1.61 -1.89
CA VAL A 223 -23.12 -0.85 -2.40
C VAL A 223 -23.11 -1.09 -3.90
N GLU A 224 -24.15 -1.72 -4.44
CA GLU A 224 -24.32 -1.87 -5.88
C GLU A 224 -24.22 -0.47 -6.51
N ARG A 225 -23.26 -0.30 -7.42
CA ARG A 225 -23.03 0.98 -8.10
C ARG A 225 -23.69 0.91 -9.47
N GLY A 226 -24.32 2.02 -9.88
CA GLY A 226 -24.74 2.19 -11.27
C GLY A 226 -23.54 2.16 -12.23
N PRO A 227 -23.79 2.10 -13.55
CA PRO A 227 -22.73 2.21 -14.54
C PRO A 227 -21.97 3.53 -14.39
N TRP A 228 -20.65 3.49 -14.59
CA TRP A 228 -19.81 4.69 -14.63
C TRP A 228 -20.06 5.46 -15.93
N LEU A 229 -20.43 6.73 -15.80
CA LEU A 229 -20.68 7.63 -16.92
C LEU A 229 -19.72 8.82 -16.86
N PRO A 230 -19.20 9.29 -18.00
CA PRO A 230 -18.34 10.48 -18.02
C PRO A 230 -19.13 11.73 -17.64
N LEU A 231 -18.51 12.61 -16.85
CA LEU A 231 -19.06 13.94 -16.55
C LEU A 231 -19.04 14.79 -17.82
N SER A 232 -20.22 15.22 -18.29
CA SER A 232 -20.37 15.96 -19.55
C SER A 232 -21.09 17.30 -19.42
N ALA A 233 -21.77 17.57 -18.30
CA ALA A 233 -22.40 18.86 -18.02
C ALA A 233 -22.50 19.10 -16.50
N PRO A 234 -22.53 20.37 -16.05
CA PRO A 234 -22.93 20.68 -14.68
C PRO A 234 -24.34 20.15 -14.34
N GLY A 235 -24.59 19.84 -13.08
CA GLY A 235 -25.88 19.31 -12.58
C GLY A 235 -26.04 17.79 -12.69
N GLN A 236 -25.04 17.08 -13.21
CA GLN A 236 -25.10 15.61 -13.34
C GLN A 236 -24.86 14.89 -12.01
N ILE A 237 -24.00 15.44 -11.15
CA ILE A 237 -23.61 14.84 -9.87
C ILE A 237 -24.65 15.19 -8.81
N GLN A 238 -25.03 14.22 -7.99
CA GLN A 238 -25.83 14.40 -6.79
C GLN A 238 -25.03 14.06 -5.54
N GLU A 239 -25.40 14.62 -4.39
CA GLU A 239 -24.81 14.21 -3.11
C GLU A 239 -25.02 12.71 -2.90
N GLY A 240 -23.95 12.02 -2.50
CA GLY A 240 -23.94 10.57 -2.37
C GLY A 240 -23.43 9.83 -3.62
N ASP A 241 -23.43 10.45 -4.81
CA ASP A 241 -22.89 9.81 -6.01
C ASP A 241 -21.40 9.49 -5.85
N TRP A 242 -20.96 8.40 -6.49
CA TRP A 242 -19.57 8.01 -6.54
C TRP A 242 -18.87 8.69 -7.70
N LEU A 243 -17.69 9.22 -7.41
CA LEU A 243 -16.82 9.91 -8.34
C LEU A 243 -15.53 9.11 -8.50
N CYS A 244 -14.99 9.10 -9.71
CA CYS A 244 -13.75 8.45 -10.04
C CYS A 244 -12.97 9.36 -11.00
N PHE A 245 -11.72 9.71 -10.66
CA PHE A 245 -10.92 10.66 -11.43
C PHE A 245 -9.43 10.54 -11.12
N THR A 246 -8.59 11.23 -11.90
CA THR A 246 -7.15 11.32 -11.68
C THR A 246 -6.74 12.72 -11.22
N VAL A 247 -5.93 12.82 -10.16
CA VAL A 247 -5.31 14.07 -9.69
C VAL A 247 -3.82 13.84 -9.56
N SER A 248 -3.01 14.68 -10.22
CA SER A 248 -1.53 14.59 -10.17
C SER A 248 -0.98 13.19 -10.48
N GLY A 249 -1.61 12.47 -11.41
CA GLY A 249 -1.24 11.11 -11.81
C GLY A 249 -1.74 9.99 -10.90
N SER A 250 -2.37 10.32 -9.75
CA SER A 250 -2.98 9.35 -8.86
C SER A 250 -4.48 9.20 -9.12
N PHE A 251 -4.94 7.95 -9.17
CA PHE A 251 -6.35 7.60 -9.32
C PHE A 251 -7.07 7.67 -7.97
N ILE A 252 -8.23 8.32 -7.92
CA ILE A 252 -9.01 8.53 -6.71
C ILE A 252 -10.47 8.15 -7.00
N CYS A 253 -11.07 7.39 -6.08
CA CYS A 253 -12.52 7.20 -6.01
C CYS A 253 -13.04 7.79 -4.69
N ALA A 254 -14.07 8.63 -4.76
CA ALA A 254 -14.64 9.28 -3.58
C ALA A 254 -16.14 9.53 -3.77
N GLN A 255 -16.87 9.71 -2.68
CA GLN A 255 -18.28 10.07 -2.71
C GLN A 255 -18.44 11.60 -2.73
N ALA A 256 -19.34 12.12 -3.55
CA ALA A 256 -19.75 13.52 -3.48
C ALA A 256 -20.43 13.78 -2.13
N ARG A 257 -19.88 14.67 -1.30
CA ARG A 257 -20.38 14.93 0.06
C ARG A 257 -21.21 16.19 0.16
N LEU A 258 -20.88 17.20 -0.63
CA LEU A 258 -21.59 18.48 -0.68
C LEU A 258 -21.47 19.05 -2.09
N ILE A 259 -22.55 19.61 -2.59
CA ILE A 259 -22.59 20.29 -3.89
C ILE A 259 -22.99 21.75 -3.68
N ILE A 260 -22.14 22.67 -4.13
CA ILE A 260 -22.38 24.11 -4.04
C ILE A 260 -22.77 24.62 -5.44
N TYR A 261 -23.83 25.42 -5.53
CA TYR A 261 -24.39 25.93 -6.79
C TYR A 261 -24.71 24.86 -7.86
N PRO A 262 -25.50 23.82 -7.51
CA PRO A 262 -25.78 22.71 -8.42
C PRO A 262 -26.41 23.18 -9.74
N GLY A 263 -25.96 22.60 -10.85
CA GLY A 263 -26.46 22.88 -12.20
C GLY A 263 -26.01 24.21 -12.80
N THR A 264 -25.06 24.92 -12.18
CA THR A 264 -24.50 26.18 -12.70
C THR A 264 -23.08 26.00 -13.23
N ASP A 265 -22.56 27.00 -13.94
CA ASP A 265 -21.15 27.09 -14.33
C ASP A 265 -20.17 27.18 -13.13
N LYS A 266 -20.71 27.49 -11.95
CA LYS A 266 -19.99 27.56 -10.67
C LYS A 266 -20.26 26.36 -9.77
N GLU A 267 -20.81 25.27 -10.31
CA GLU A 267 -21.05 24.06 -9.54
C GLU A 267 -19.72 23.49 -9.00
N GLU A 268 -19.63 23.41 -7.67
CA GLU A 268 -18.46 22.95 -6.94
C GLU A 268 -18.80 21.66 -6.19
N ILE A 269 -17.98 20.62 -6.40
CA ILE A 269 -18.17 19.30 -5.80
C ILE A 269 -17.13 19.10 -4.70
N VAL A 270 -17.59 19.01 -3.46
CA VAL A 270 -16.74 18.73 -2.30
C VAL A 270 -16.83 17.24 -1.97
N TYR A 271 -15.71 16.52 -2.08
CA TYR A 271 -15.65 15.08 -1.78
C TYR A 271 -14.83 14.77 -0.51
N ASN A 272 -14.02 15.71 -0.02
CA ASN A 272 -13.36 15.60 1.29
C ASN A 272 -13.23 16.96 1.98
N ARG A 273 -14.20 17.28 2.84
CA ARG A 273 -14.25 18.56 3.58
C ARG A 273 -13.08 18.75 4.54
N LYS A 274 -12.58 17.69 5.19
CA LYS A 274 -11.48 17.79 6.17
C LYS A 274 -10.18 18.24 5.51
N LYS A 275 -9.98 17.87 4.24
CA LYS A 275 -8.78 18.23 3.47
C LYS A 275 -9.01 19.36 2.48
N ASN A 276 -10.19 19.99 2.49
CA ASN A 276 -10.61 20.97 1.50
C ASN A 276 -10.41 20.48 0.06
N HIS A 277 -10.73 19.21 -0.21
CA HIS A 277 -10.66 18.71 -1.58
C HIS A 277 -12.01 18.89 -2.28
N TYR A 278 -11.96 19.65 -3.38
CA TYR A 278 -13.09 19.98 -4.22
C TYR A 278 -12.65 20.22 -5.67
N PHE A 279 -13.61 20.28 -6.58
CA PHE A 279 -13.40 20.77 -7.94
C PHE A 279 -14.65 21.44 -8.50
N CYS A 280 -14.47 22.38 -9.42
CA CYS A 280 -15.56 22.96 -10.20
C CYS A 280 -15.84 22.07 -11.42
N THR A 281 -17.12 21.75 -11.68
CA THR A 281 -17.49 20.80 -12.74
C THR A 281 -17.18 21.35 -14.14
N ASP A 282 -17.43 22.63 -14.39
CA ASP A 282 -17.12 23.28 -15.66
C ASP A 282 -15.62 23.18 -16.01
N MET A 283 -14.74 23.42 -15.02
CA MET A 283 -13.29 23.25 -15.21
C MET A 283 -12.86 21.80 -15.42
N ALA A 284 -13.54 20.84 -14.78
CA ALA A 284 -13.26 19.42 -14.97
C ALA A 284 -13.67 18.95 -16.37
N ILE A 285 -14.83 19.41 -16.87
CA ILE A 285 -15.34 19.13 -18.21
C ILE A 285 -14.45 19.77 -19.28
N ALA A 286 -14.07 21.04 -19.08
CA ALA A 286 -13.14 21.76 -19.98
C ALA A 286 -11.70 21.23 -19.91
N GLY A 287 -11.40 20.33 -18.97
CA GLY A 287 -10.06 19.78 -18.79
C GLY A 287 -9.03 20.79 -18.26
N THR A 288 -9.46 21.91 -17.66
CA THR A 288 -8.59 22.91 -17.04
C THR A 288 -8.38 22.67 -15.54
N SER A 289 -9.23 21.85 -14.91
CA SER A 289 -9.05 21.39 -13.52
C SER A 289 -7.87 20.41 -13.38
N ASN A 290 -7.31 20.30 -12.19
CA ASN A 290 -6.36 19.23 -11.83
C ASN A 290 -7.01 17.83 -11.78
N HIS A 291 -8.35 17.78 -11.77
CA HIS A 291 -9.13 16.55 -11.79
C HIS A 291 -9.42 16.17 -13.24
N LYS A 292 -8.82 15.07 -13.71
CA LYS A 292 -8.92 14.60 -15.09
C LYS A 292 -9.79 13.35 -15.18
N GLY A 293 -10.53 13.23 -16.28
CA GLY A 293 -11.31 12.03 -16.61
C GLY A 293 -12.36 11.69 -15.55
N VAL A 294 -13.14 12.69 -15.12
CA VAL A 294 -14.14 12.50 -14.07
C VAL A 294 -15.28 11.59 -14.57
N LEU A 295 -15.44 10.45 -13.90
CA LEU A 295 -16.54 9.52 -14.06
C LEU A 295 -17.45 9.59 -12.84
N VAL A 296 -18.75 9.44 -13.09
CA VAL A 296 -19.81 9.49 -12.08
C VAL A 296 -20.59 8.18 -12.12
N ALA A 297 -20.79 7.56 -10.98
CA ALA A 297 -21.71 6.44 -10.81
C ALA A 297 -22.78 6.81 -9.79
N ARG A 298 -24.04 6.60 -10.15
CA ARG A 298 -25.16 6.86 -9.25
C ARG A 298 -25.04 6.02 -8.00
N ALA A 299 -25.24 6.63 -6.83
CA ALA A 299 -25.50 5.87 -5.62
C ALA A 299 -26.76 5.03 -5.85
N ALA A 300 -26.72 3.74 -5.50
CA ALA A 300 -27.97 3.00 -5.35
C ALA A 300 -28.80 3.78 -4.32
N LEU A 301 -29.98 4.25 -4.74
CA LEU A 301 -30.97 4.81 -3.83
C LEU A 301 -31.11 3.80 -2.69
N GLU A 302 -30.64 4.16 -1.50
CA GLU A 302 -30.97 3.41 -0.30
C GLU A 302 -32.48 3.39 -0.26
N ARG A 303 -33.07 2.22 -0.55
CA ARG A 303 -34.49 1.99 -0.34
C ARG A 303 -34.70 2.17 1.15
N LYS A 304 -35.05 3.38 1.59
CA LYS A 304 -35.51 3.60 2.94
C LYS A 304 -36.68 2.63 3.14
N PRO A 305 -36.57 1.68 4.09
CA PRO A 305 -37.71 0.83 4.39
C PRO A 305 -38.85 1.77 4.81
N SER A 306 -39.96 1.67 4.08
CA SER A 306 -41.21 2.37 4.35
C SER A 306 -41.82 1.96 5.68
#